data_AF-A0A8J3D2N8-F1
#
_entry.id   AF-A0A8J3D2N8-F1
#
_cell.length_a   1.000
_cell.length_b   1.000
_cell.length_c   1.000
_cell.angle_alpha   90.00
_cell.angle_beta   90.00
_cell.angle_gamma   90.00
#
_symmetry.space_group_name_H-M   'P 1'
#
loop_
_entity.id
_entity.type
_entity.pdbx_description
1 polymer ?
#
loop_
_entity_poly.entity_id
_entity_poly.type
_entity_poly.pdbx_seq_one_letter_code
_entity_poly.pdbx_strand_id
1 'polypeptide(L)'
;MKEEYEYDFFISHASEDKDAFVRPFAESLISKGYKIWYDEMSLEVGDSLIENISYGIKKSLYGIIVLSKSFFIKKWTKKELEALLNKEIITDKNLILPIWLDLTVEEVFNFSPLMVDKLAISTNSKNINSAIEKIEKRFKIENTSFNLILERIQYLIDCNDDRRNKYYLDLEKRIKSIFLYQQEYYNWYVSDEIFNDRNPWDELLVAKKGKEFMTEYSIPQGVWTNPEPFSWNEIERATKLCSKWVFRKLTYKEAQELYFLLEELLDTDLHYILYGFPHSTIRDKNAYGKSVDGIFEVGIKNASKRAGSEKMYLEALSSIFNKYYGK
;
A
#
# COMPACT_ATOMS: atom_id res chain seq x y z
N MET A 1 23.04 -8.49 5.67
CA MET A 1 21.70 -8.74 5.11
C MET A 1 20.75 -7.87 5.91
N LYS A 2 20.01 -6.95 5.29
CA LYS A 2 18.92 -6.25 6.01
C LYS A 2 17.84 -7.31 6.26
N GLU A 3 17.46 -7.51 7.52
CA GLU A 3 16.24 -8.27 7.82
C GLU A 3 15.09 -7.58 7.10
N GLU A 4 14.44 -8.29 6.17
CA GLU A 4 13.31 -7.78 5.40
C GLU A 4 12.05 -8.03 6.24
N TYR A 5 11.66 -7.03 7.04
CA TYR A 5 10.45 -7.10 7.85
C TYR A 5 9.20 -7.07 6.94
N GLU A 6 8.20 -7.89 7.26
CA GLU A 6 6.94 -8.01 6.51
C GLU A 6 6.11 -6.73 6.60
N TYR A 7 6.16 -6.05 7.76
CA TYR A 7 5.38 -4.86 8.07
C TYR A 7 6.23 -3.70 8.62
N ASP A 8 5.73 -2.48 8.48
CA ASP A 8 6.32 -1.30 9.11
C ASP A 8 5.91 -1.23 10.57
N PHE A 9 4.62 -1.44 10.84
CA PHE A 9 4.05 -1.46 12.19
C PHE A 9 3.14 -2.66 12.38
N PHE A 10 3.23 -3.31 13.54
CA PHE A 10 2.08 -4.04 14.08
C PHE A 10 1.30 -3.15 15.05
N ILE A 11 0.00 -3.38 15.21
CA ILE A 11 -0.84 -2.67 16.19
C ILE A 11 -1.49 -3.66 17.15
N SER A 12 -0.93 -3.78 18.34
CA SER A 12 -1.51 -4.57 19.43
C SER A 12 -2.57 -3.74 20.16
N HIS A 13 -3.77 -4.31 20.32
CA HIS A 13 -4.92 -3.61 20.85
C HIS A 13 -5.94 -4.55 21.50
N ALA A 14 -6.81 -4.01 22.36
CA ALA A 14 -7.97 -4.74 22.85
C ALA A 14 -9.01 -4.89 21.73
N SER A 15 -9.63 -6.07 21.60
CA SER A 15 -10.61 -6.36 20.54
C SER A 15 -11.77 -5.35 20.48
N GLU A 16 -12.16 -4.77 21.61
CA GLU A 16 -13.22 -3.77 21.74
C GLU A 16 -12.86 -2.42 21.09
N ASP A 17 -11.57 -2.11 20.97
CA ASP A 17 -11.11 -0.87 20.35
C ASP A 17 -10.96 -0.99 18.84
N LYS A 18 -11.15 -2.20 18.29
CA LYS A 18 -10.87 -2.54 16.90
C LYS A 18 -11.63 -1.63 15.94
N ASP A 19 -12.96 -1.63 16.01
CA ASP A 19 -13.78 -0.90 15.05
C ASP A 19 -13.86 0.60 15.37
N ALA A 20 -13.82 0.96 16.65
CA ALA A 20 -13.99 2.35 17.09
C ALA A 20 -12.73 3.21 16.86
N PHE A 21 -11.54 2.63 16.91
CA PHE A 21 -10.29 3.38 16.80
C PHE A 21 -9.23 2.68 15.94
N VAL A 22 -8.97 1.39 16.17
CA VAL A 22 -7.77 0.75 15.60
C VAL A 22 -7.88 0.58 14.10
N ARG A 23 -9.04 0.14 13.59
CA ARG A 23 -9.34 0.03 12.16
C ARG A 23 -9.21 1.38 11.47
N PRO A 24 -9.94 2.46 11.87
CA PRO A 24 -9.78 3.75 11.20
C PRO A 24 -8.38 4.35 11.35
N PHE A 25 -7.68 4.10 12.47
CA PHE A 25 -6.28 4.50 12.66
C PHE A 25 -5.32 3.73 11.74
N ALA A 26 -5.47 2.41 11.66
CA ALA A 26 -4.69 1.53 10.80
C ALA A 26 -4.94 1.86 9.34
N GLU A 27 -6.19 2.03 8.91
CA GLU A 27 -6.58 2.45 7.56
C GLU A 27 -6.02 3.83 7.21
N SER A 28 -5.96 4.75 8.18
CA SER A 28 -5.34 6.06 7.97
C SER A 28 -3.82 5.96 7.80
N LEU A 29 -3.14 5.08 8.55
CA LEU A 29 -1.73 4.76 8.30
C LEU A 29 -1.56 4.00 6.96
N ILE A 30 -2.42 3.07 6.60
CA ILE A 30 -2.37 2.35 5.32
C ILE A 30 -2.60 3.31 4.14
N SER A 31 -3.51 4.28 4.26
CA SER A 31 -3.71 5.31 3.22
C SER A 31 -2.52 6.28 3.14
N LYS A 32 -1.82 6.47 4.27
CA LYS A 32 -0.47 7.01 4.32
C LYS A 32 0.56 5.89 4.09
N GLY A 33 0.26 4.90 3.24
CA GLY A 33 1.09 3.79 2.71
C GLY A 33 2.00 2.99 3.66
N TYR A 34 1.73 2.97 4.96
CA TYR A 34 2.43 2.08 5.88
C TYR A 34 1.93 0.64 5.70
N LYS A 35 2.84 -0.34 5.77
CA LYS A 35 2.46 -1.74 5.92
C LYS A 35 2.06 -1.98 7.37
N ILE A 36 0.76 -2.05 7.62
CA ILE A 36 0.20 -2.23 8.96
C ILE A 36 -0.36 -3.64 9.13
N TRP A 37 -0.05 -4.25 10.27
CA TRP A 37 -0.64 -5.51 10.70
C TRP A 37 -1.37 -5.32 12.02
N TYR A 38 -2.70 -5.45 12.00
CA TYR A 38 -3.53 -5.22 13.20
C TYR A 38 -4.58 -6.30 13.44
N ASP A 39 -5.18 -6.91 12.40
CA ASP A 39 -6.30 -7.84 12.58
C ASP A 39 -6.00 -9.04 13.48
N GLU A 40 -4.85 -9.70 13.28
CA GLU A 40 -4.39 -10.85 14.10
C GLU A 40 -3.74 -10.41 15.42
N MET A 41 -3.55 -9.09 15.59
CA MET A 41 -2.93 -8.48 16.77
C MET A 41 -3.97 -7.98 17.77
N SER A 42 -5.25 -8.31 17.55
CA SER A 42 -6.35 -8.11 18.48
C SER A 42 -6.22 -9.06 19.66
N LEU A 43 -6.33 -8.52 20.88
CA LEU A 43 -6.23 -9.26 22.13
C LEU A 43 -7.61 -9.57 22.72
N GLU A 44 -7.83 -10.84 23.00
CA GLU A 44 -8.98 -11.37 23.74
C GLU A 44 -8.61 -11.69 25.19
N VAL A 45 -9.64 -11.99 26.00
CA VAL A 45 -9.43 -12.32 27.42
C VAL A 45 -8.75 -13.69 27.51
N GLY A 46 -7.51 -13.69 28.02
CA GLY A 46 -6.72 -14.91 28.21
C GLY A 46 -5.48 -14.98 27.31
N ASP A 47 -5.36 -14.09 26.32
CA ASP A 47 -4.18 -13.99 25.46
C ASP A 47 -2.96 -13.47 26.26
N SER A 48 -1.77 -13.93 25.88
CA SER A 48 -0.52 -13.36 26.42
C SER A 48 -0.08 -12.15 25.61
N LEU A 49 0.06 -11.01 26.30
CA LEU A 49 0.53 -9.76 25.70
C LEU A 49 1.98 -9.90 25.21
N ILE A 50 2.81 -10.63 25.95
CA ILE A 50 4.22 -10.85 25.61
C ILE A 50 4.34 -11.67 24.33
N GLU A 51 3.54 -12.74 24.19
CA GLU A 51 3.57 -13.60 23.00
C GLU A 51 3.09 -12.83 21.78
N ASN A 52 1.98 -12.11 21.91
CA ASN A 52 1.44 -11.23 20.86
C ASN A 52 2.52 -10.26 20.36
N ILE A 53 3.15 -9.51 21.26
CA ILE A 53 4.16 -8.53 20.87
C ILE A 53 5.45 -9.20 20.37
N SER A 54 5.85 -10.32 20.95
CA SER A 54 6.99 -11.09 20.44
C SER A 54 6.76 -11.60 19.02
N TYR A 55 5.52 -11.92 18.67
CA TYR A 55 5.13 -12.26 17.31
C TYR A 55 5.15 -11.02 16.40
N GLY A 56 4.62 -9.89 16.88
CA GLY A 56 4.71 -8.57 16.24
C GLY A 56 6.14 -8.16 15.85
N ILE A 57 7.06 -8.18 16.81
CA ILE A 57 8.45 -7.72 16.64
C ILE A 57 9.22 -8.58 15.62
N LYS A 58 8.87 -9.86 15.46
CA LYS A 58 9.52 -10.74 14.47
C LYS A 58 9.16 -10.37 13.03
N LYS A 59 8.02 -9.71 12.82
CA LYS A 59 7.47 -9.41 11.50
C LYS A 59 7.46 -7.93 11.16
N SER A 60 7.59 -7.04 12.14
CA SER A 60 7.49 -5.60 11.92
C SER A 60 8.71 -4.83 12.40
N LEU A 61 9.00 -3.70 11.73
CA LEU A 61 10.05 -2.76 12.14
C LEU A 61 9.76 -2.12 13.50
N TYR A 62 8.50 -1.78 13.75
CA TYR A 62 8.03 -1.14 14.98
C TYR A 62 6.72 -1.77 15.46
N GLY A 63 6.40 -1.57 16.74
CA GLY A 63 5.14 -1.95 17.34
C GLY A 63 4.40 -0.75 17.89
N ILE A 64 3.10 -0.68 17.65
CA ILE A 64 2.19 0.26 18.30
C ILE A 64 1.36 -0.54 19.31
N ILE A 65 1.28 -0.05 20.54
CA ILE A 65 0.41 -0.63 21.57
C ILE A 65 -0.65 0.39 21.93
N VAL A 66 -1.91 0.05 21.69
CA VAL A 66 -3.06 0.89 22.03
C VAL A 66 -3.46 0.59 23.47
N LEU A 67 -3.12 1.51 24.37
CA LEU A 67 -3.52 1.51 25.77
C LEU A 67 -4.82 2.27 25.90
N SER A 68 -5.91 1.56 26.18
CA SER A 68 -7.25 2.10 26.41
C SER A 68 -7.81 1.61 27.75
N LYS A 69 -9.04 2.02 28.07
CA LYS A 69 -9.79 1.43 29.20
C LYS A 69 -10.08 -0.05 28.96
N SER A 70 -10.47 -0.43 27.74
CA SER A 70 -10.69 -1.82 27.34
C SER A 70 -9.42 -2.65 27.51
N PHE A 71 -8.27 -2.06 27.16
CA PHE A 71 -6.95 -2.63 27.43
C PHE A 71 -6.79 -2.87 28.94
N PHE A 72 -6.88 -1.84 29.78
CA PHE A 72 -6.63 -1.98 31.22
C PHE A 72 -7.58 -2.92 31.98
N ILE A 73 -8.77 -3.21 31.46
CA ILE A 73 -9.73 -4.14 32.08
C ILE A 73 -9.33 -5.62 31.88
N LYS A 74 -8.63 -5.94 30.79
CA LYS A 74 -8.31 -7.33 30.45
C LYS A 74 -7.24 -7.89 31.40
N LYS A 75 -7.33 -9.20 31.63
CA LYS A 75 -6.55 -9.96 32.64
C LYS A 75 -5.13 -10.35 32.18
N TRP A 76 -4.44 -9.54 31.38
CA TRP A 76 -2.98 -9.69 31.35
C TRP A 76 -2.39 -9.12 32.62
N THR A 77 -1.29 -9.69 33.07
CA THR A 77 -0.70 -9.24 34.31
C THR A 77 -0.03 -7.88 34.07
N LYS A 78 -0.17 -6.95 35.02
CA LYS A 78 0.67 -5.72 35.09
C LYS A 78 2.16 -6.04 34.87
N LYS A 79 2.60 -7.23 35.30
CA LYS A 79 3.93 -7.78 35.06
C LYS A 79 4.26 -8.00 33.59
N GLU A 80 3.34 -8.44 32.74
CA GLU A 80 3.60 -8.63 31.30
C GLU A 80 3.89 -7.29 30.61
N LEU A 81 3.08 -6.27 30.91
CA LEU A 81 3.29 -4.93 30.38
C LEU A 81 4.59 -4.33 30.91
N GLU A 82 4.87 -4.45 32.21
CA GLU A 82 6.13 -3.95 32.81
C GLU A 82 7.36 -4.70 32.30
N ALA A 83 7.27 -6.02 32.06
CA ALA A 83 8.34 -6.80 31.45
C ALA A 83 8.68 -6.31 30.04
N LEU A 84 7.66 -5.93 29.27
CA LEU A 84 7.85 -5.35 27.95
C LEU A 84 8.58 -4.00 28.01
N LEU A 85 8.17 -3.13 28.93
CA LEU A 85 8.80 -1.82 29.13
C LEU A 85 10.28 -1.99 29.54
N ASN A 86 10.56 -2.92 30.45
CA ASN A 86 11.92 -3.22 30.90
C ASN A 86 12.79 -3.80 29.77
N LYS A 87 12.22 -4.62 28.88
CA LYS A 87 12.94 -5.19 27.74
C LYS A 87 13.45 -4.10 26.79
N GLU A 88 12.68 -3.05 26.56
CA GLU A 88 13.13 -1.92 25.75
C GLU A 88 14.26 -1.12 26.42
N ILE A 89 14.13 -0.87 27.72
CA ILE A 89 15.17 -0.16 28.49
C ILE A 89 16.50 -0.91 28.41
N ILE A 90 16.47 -2.25 28.51
CA ILE A 90 17.67 -3.08 28.46
C ILE A 90 18.27 -3.16 27.05
N THR A 91 17.44 -3.10 26.01
CA THR A 91 17.89 -3.29 24.63
C THR A 91 18.26 -1.99 23.91
N ASP A 92 17.96 -0.82 24.49
CA ASP A 92 18.10 0.52 23.89
C ASP A 92 17.46 0.62 22.49
N LYS A 93 16.46 -0.23 22.26
CA LYS A 93 15.73 -0.36 21.00
C LYS A 93 14.33 0.16 21.25
N ASN A 94 14.10 1.43 20.91
CA ASN A 94 12.80 2.10 20.95
C ASN A 94 11.84 1.57 19.86
N LEU A 95 11.54 0.26 19.90
CA LEU A 95 10.76 -0.43 18.87
C LEU A 95 9.26 -0.28 19.09
N ILE A 96 8.83 -0.04 20.33
CA ILE A 96 7.45 0.00 20.76
C ILE A 96 7.04 1.44 21.08
N LEU A 97 5.94 1.85 20.45
CA LEU A 97 5.29 3.13 20.65
C LEU A 97 3.94 2.94 21.36
N PRO A 98 3.82 3.36 22.64
CA PRO A 98 2.54 3.38 23.32
C PRO A 98 1.65 4.51 22.79
N ILE A 99 0.38 4.21 22.52
CA ILE A 99 -0.68 5.18 22.30
C ILE A 99 -1.64 5.12 23.48
N TRP A 100 -1.89 6.24 24.13
CA TRP A 100 -2.92 6.36 25.16
C TRP A 100 -4.21 6.81 24.47
N LEU A 101 -5.19 5.92 24.41
CA LEU A 101 -6.50 6.12 23.81
C LEU A 101 -7.52 6.44 24.91
N ASP A 102 -8.02 7.67 24.93
CA ASP A 102 -9.07 8.10 25.87
C ASP A 102 -8.67 7.88 27.35
N LEU A 103 -7.38 8.05 27.67
CA LEU A 103 -6.81 7.92 29.01
C LEU A 103 -6.23 9.24 29.52
N THR A 104 -6.41 9.47 30.82
CA THR A 104 -5.76 10.54 31.59
C THR A 104 -4.41 10.07 32.14
N VAL A 105 -3.53 11.04 32.46
CA VAL A 105 -2.24 10.77 33.12
C VAL A 105 -2.44 10.02 34.44
N GLU A 106 -3.48 10.35 35.19
CA GLU A 106 -3.82 9.71 36.47
C GLU A 106 -4.25 8.26 36.28
N GLU A 107 -5.09 7.95 35.29
CA GLU A 107 -5.48 6.57 34.96
C GLU A 107 -4.25 5.72 34.57
N VAL A 108 -3.32 6.30 33.80
CA VAL A 108 -2.08 5.62 33.42
C VAL A 108 -1.16 5.41 34.63
N PHE A 109 -1.00 6.42 35.48
CA PHE A 109 -0.19 6.34 36.69
C PHE A 109 -0.71 5.27 37.65
N ASN A 110 -2.03 5.25 37.86
CA ASN A 110 -2.70 4.27 38.72
C ASN A 110 -2.53 2.84 38.19
N PHE A 111 -2.50 2.66 36.87
CA PHE A 111 -2.20 1.37 36.27
C PHE A 111 -0.73 0.98 36.46
N SER A 112 0.21 1.80 35.96
CA SER A 112 1.65 1.61 36.15
C SER A 112 2.40 2.95 36.08
N PRO A 113 3.02 3.39 37.19
CA PRO A 113 3.83 4.62 37.22
C PRO A 113 4.96 4.61 36.19
N LEU A 114 5.53 3.43 35.89
CA LEU A 114 6.61 3.26 34.90
C LEU A 114 6.19 3.65 33.47
N MET A 115 4.89 3.69 33.19
CA MET A 115 4.39 4.10 31.87
C MET A 115 4.33 5.61 31.68
N VAL A 116 4.21 6.37 32.76
CA VAL A 116 4.09 7.84 32.69
C VAL A 116 5.39 8.48 32.22
N ASP A 117 6.52 7.89 32.60
CA ASP A 117 7.86 8.35 32.21
C ASP A 117 8.26 7.97 30.78
N LYS A 118 7.44 7.16 30.09
CA LYS A 118 7.72 6.75 28.71
C LYS A 118 7.10 7.72 27.70
N LEU A 119 7.85 8.01 26.64
CA LEU A 119 7.34 8.76 25.50
C LEU A 119 6.17 8.01 24.85
N ALA A 120 4.95 8.46 25.16
CA ALA A 120 3.70 7.95 24.61
C ALA A 120 2.97 9.03 23.80
N ILE A 121 2.16 8.59 22.84
CA ILE A 121 1.27 9.45 22.10
C ILE A 121 -0.10 9.41 22.79
N SER A 122 -0.48 10.49 23.47
CA SER A 122 -1.86 10.66 23.92
C SER A 122 -2.75 11.13 22.77
N THR A 123 -3.89 10.46 22.62
CA THR A 123 -4.93 10.75 21.64
C THR A 123 -6.31 10.39 22.19
N ASN A 124 -7.36 10.82 21.48
CA ASN A 124 -8.73 10.41 21.75
C ASN A 124 -9.34 9.73 20.52
N SER A 125 -10.40 8.96 20.73
CA SER A 125 -11.10 8.23 19.65
C SER A 125 -11.61 9.12 18.52
N LYS A 126 -11.77 10.43 18.77
CA LYS A 126 -12.25 11.42 17.78
C LYS A 126 -11.14 12.15 17.04
N ASN A 127 -9.88 12.03 17.45
CA ASN A 127 -8.76 12.83 16.93
C ASN A 127 -7.55 11.96 16.56
N ILE A 128 -7.80 11.01 15.66
CA ILE A 128 -6.81 10.07 15.13
C ILE A 128 -5.63 10.83 14.46
N ASN A 129 -5.92 11.95 13.78
CA ASN A 129 -4.94 12.71 13.01
C ASN A 129 -3.75 13.20 13.86
N SER A 130 -3.98 13.65 15.10
CA SER A 130 -2.89 14.11 15.97
C SER A 130 -1.92 12.98 16.32
N ALA A 131 -2.41 11.75 16.47
CA ALA A 131 -1.55 10.60 16.74
C ALA A 131 -0.65 10.29 15.54
N ILE A 132 -1.21 10.35 14.35
CA ILE A 132 -0.51 10.07 13.09
C ILE A 132 0.60 11.08 12.84
N GLU A 133 0.35 12.38 13.02
CA GLU A 133 1.37 13.42 12.84
C GLU A 133 2.59 13.20 13.76
N LYS A 134 2.35 12.78 15.01
CA LYS A 134 3.42 12.47 15.97
C LYS A 134 4.22 11.24 15.56
N ILE A 135 3.57 10.21 15.00
CA ILE A 135 4.21 9.02 14.43
C ILE A 135 5.11 9.43 13.25
N GLU A 136 4.55 10.16 12.29
CA GLU A 136 5.28 10.63 11.10
C GLU A 136 6.52 11.44 11.47
N LYS A 137 6.40 12.34 12.46
CA LYS A 137 7.53 13.13 12.97
C LYS A 137 8.59 12.29 13.69
N ARG A 138 8.17 11.29 14.47
CA ARG A 138 9.10 10.44 15.25
C ARG A 138 9.92 9.53 14.36
N PHE A 139 9.31 8.92 13.35
CA PHE A 139 9.98 7.93 12.50
C PHE A 139 10.68 8.54 11.28
N LYS A 140 10.71 9.88 11.15
CA LYS A 140 11.42 10.64 10.10
C LYS A 140 11.16 10.06 8.71
N ILE A 141 9.89 9.92 8.36
CA ILE A 141 9.53 9.30 7.09
C ILE A 141 9.63 10.38 6.03
N GLU A 142 10.81 10.42 5.40
CA GLU A 142 11.00 11.11 4.15
C GLU A 142 9.95 10.62 3.16
N ASN A 143 9.42 11.54 2.36
CA ASN A 143 8.34 11.31 1.38
C ASN A 143 8.59 10.04 0.53
N THR A 144 8.14 8.87 1.01
CA THR A 144 8.61 7.57 0.53
C THR A 144 8.04 7.25 -0.83
N SER A 145 6.80 7.64 -1.14
CA SER A 145 6.20 7.40 -2.46
C SER A 145 6.96 8.13 -3.55
N PHE A 146 7.27 9.42 -3.35
CA PHE A 146 8.04 10.20 -4.32
C PHE A 146 9.46 9.64 -4.51
N ASN A 147 10.14 9.30 -3.41
CA ASN A 147 11.49 8.73 -3.45
C ASN A 147 11.49 7.33 -4.10
N LEU A 148 10.51 6.47 -3.83
CA LEU A 148 10.38 5.14 -4.46
C LEU A 148 10.27 5.24 -5.97
N ILE A 149 9.44 6.17 -6.47
CA ILE A 149 9.29 6.42 -7.89
C ILE A 149 10.61 6.95 -8.47
N LEU A 150 11.24 7.92 -7.81
CA LEU A 150 12.53 8.46 -8.24
C LEU A 150 13.62 7.40 -8.32
N GLU A 151 13.76 6.57 -7.30
CA GLU A 151 14.72 5.47 -7.26
C GLU A 151 14.47 4.49 -8.40
N ARG A 152 13.20 4.14 -8.67
CA ARG A 152 12.84 3.24 -9.77
C ARG A 152 13.17 3.86 -11.13
N ILE A 153 12.83 5.13 -11.33
CA ILE A 153 13.15 5.87 -12.56
C ILE A 153 14.67 5.91 -12.75
N GLN A 154 15.43 6.29 -11.73
CA GLN A 154 16.88 6.37 -11.81
C GLN A 154 17.51 5.01 -12.10
N TYR A 155 17.02 3.95 -11.44
CA TYR A 155 17.42 2.58 -11.74
C TYR A 155 17.21 2.23 -13.22
N LEU A 156 16.04 2.54 -13.79
CA LEU A 156 15.74 2.25 -15.20
C LEU A 156 16.50 3.16 -16.17
N ILE A 157 16.92 4.35 -15.74
CA ILE A 157 17.76 5.23 -16.54
C ILE A 157 19.20 4.69 -16.60
N ASP A 158 19.75 4.25 -15.47
CA ASP A 158 21.17 3.90 -15.31
C ASP A 158 21.49 2.41 -15.54
N CYS A 159 20.49 1.53 -15.51
CA CYS A 159 20.76 0.10 -15.58
C CYS A 159 21.30 -0.36 -16.94
N ASN A 160 22.16 -1.38 -16.87
CA ASN A 160 22.68 -2.09 -18.04
C ASN A 160 21.61 -2.98 -18.70
N ASP A 161 21.92 -3.52 -19.87
CA ASP A 161 20.98 -4.31 -20.68
C ASP A 161 20.47 -5.57 -19.96
N ASP A 162 21.32 -6.27 -19.20
CA ASP A 162 20.90 -7.46 -18.44
C ASP A 162 19.85 -7.15 -17.38
N ARG A 163 20.08 -6.10 -16.59
CA ARG A 163 19.14 -5.61 -15.57
C ARG A 163 17.83 -5.13 -16.19
N ARG A 164 17.92 -4.49 -17.35
CA ARG A 164 16.77 -4.01 -18.13
C ARG A 164 15.94 -5.16 -18.68
N ASN A 165 16.57 -6.18 -19.24
CA ASN A 165 15.91 -7.40 -19.70
C ASN A 165 15.21 -8.13 -18.55
N LYS A 166 15.87 -8.27 -17.40
CA LYS A 166 15.26 -8.84 -16.20
C LYS A 166 14.02 -8.05 -15.75
N TYR A 167 14.11 -6.72 -15.79
CA TYR A 167 12.98 -5.85 -15.47
C TYR A 167 11.82 -6.01 -16.46
N TYR A 168 12.10 -6.12 -17.76
CA TYR A 168 11.07 -6.35 -18.77
C TYR A 168 10.34 -7.69 -18.55
N LEU A 169 11.07 -8.77 -18.25
CA LEU A 169 10.46 -10.08 -17.96
C LEU A 169 9.54 -10.03 -16.74
N ASP A 170 9.94 -9.30 -15.70
CA ASP A 170 9.14 -9.07 -14.51
C ASP A 170 7.89 -8.23 -14.80
N LEU A 171 8.04 -7.15 -15.58
CA LEU A 171 6.93 -6.31 -16.04
C LEU A 171 5.93 -7.11 -16.88
N GLU A 172 6.42 -7.93 -17.81
CA GLU A 172 5.56 -8.73 -18.68
C GLU A 172 4.75 -9.76 -17.87
N LYS A 173 5.34 -10.34 -16.82
CA LYS A 173 4.62 -11.20 -15.88
C LYS A 173 3.50 -10.45 -15.17
N ARG A 174 3.74 -9.22 -14.70
CA ARG A 174 2.69 -8.40 -14.05
C ARG A 174 1.49 -8.16 -14.96
N ILE A 175 1.74 -7.79 -16.22
CA ILE A 175 0.68 -7.59 -17.21
C ILE A 175 -0.13 -8.89 -17.41
N LYS A 176 0.58 -10.01 -17.60
CA LYS A 176 -0.06 -11.32 -17.78
C LYS A 176 -0.90 -11.72 -16.57
N SER A 177 -0.37 -11.54 -15.36
CA SER A 177 -1.09 -11.83 -14.11
C SER A 177 -2.38 -11.02 -13.99
N ILE A 178 -2.32 -9.70 -14.18
CA ILE A 178 -3.52 -8.84 -14.13
C ILE A 178 -4.56 -9.32 -15.14
N PHE A 179 -4.13 -9.57 -16.37
CA PHE A 179 -5.07 -9.94 -17.41
C PHE A 179 -5.73 -11.31 -17.17
N LEU A 180 -4.94 -12.32 -16.78
CA LEU A 180 -5.49 -13.65 -16.46
C LEU A 180 -6.44 -13.58 -15.25
N TYR A 181 -6.07 -12.79 -14.23
CA TYR A 181 -6.94 -12.51 -13.10
C TYR A 181 -8.26 -11.91 -13.55
N GLN A 182 -8.25 -10.87 -14.39
CA GLN A 182 -9.47 -10.21 -14.85
C GLN A 182 -10.36 -11.17 -15.65
N GLN A 183 -9.76 -11.99 -16.51
CA GLN A 183 -10.51 -12.95 -17.31
C GLN A 183 -11.23 -13.99 -16.42
N GLU A 184 -10.51 -14.59 -15.47
CA GLU A 184 -11.11 -15.57 -14.55
C GLU A 184 -12.11 -14.92 -13.59
N TYR A 185 -11.76 -13.76 -13.03
CA TYR A 185 -12.64 -13.03 -12.14
C TYR A 185 -13.95 -12.65 -12.83
N TYR A 186 -13.88 -12.16 -14.06
CA TYR A 186 -15.07 -11.83 -14.85
C TYR A 186 -15.90 -13.08 -15.16
N ASN A 187 -15.26 -14.16 -15.64
CA ASN A 187 -15.94 -15.43 -15.93
C ASN A 187 -16.67 -15.98 -14.69
N TRP A 188 -16.02 -15.89 -13.53
CA TRP A 188 -16.62 -16.22 -12.25
C TRP A 188 -17.80 -15.29 -11.95
N TYR A 189 -17.59 -13.97 -11.99
CA TYR A 189 -18.59 -12.95 -11.65
C TYR A 189 -19.87 -13.03 -12.50
N VAL A 190 -19.77 -13.35 -13.79
CA VAL A 190 -20.95 -13.43 -14.68
C VAL A 190 -21.61 -14.81 -14.71
N SER A 191 -21.13 -15.78 -13.91
CA SER A 191 -21.71 -17.12 -13.91
C SER A 191 -23.07 -17.17 -13.20
N ASP A 192 -24.05 -17.83 -13.83
CA ASP A 192 -25.46 -17.89 -13.41
C ASP A 192 -25.69 -18.57 -12.04
N GLU A 193 -24.65 -19.15 -11.44
CA GLU A 193 -24.74 -19.90 -10.17
C GLU A 193 -24.49 -19.04 -8.92
N ILE A 194 -23.99 -17.81 -9.07
CA ILE A 194 -23.42 -17.05 -7.95
C ILE A 194 -24.40 -16.05 -7.33
N PHE A 195 -25.12 -15.30 -8.16
CA PHE A 195 -25.99 -14.22 -7.72
C PHE A 195 -27.46 -14.58 -7.91
N ASN A 196 -27.99 -15.42 -7.00
CA ASN A 196 -29.42 -15.70 -6.92
C ASN A 196 -30.07 -14.86 -5.80
N ASP A 197 -31.06 -14.04 -6.17
CA ASP A 197 -31.95 -13.28 -5.29
C ASP A 197 -31.28 -12.45 -4.18
N ARG A 198 -30.71 -11.29 -4.58
CA ARG A 198 -30.35 -10.14 -3.71
C ARG A 198 -29.86 -10.55 -2.31
N ASN A 199 -28.75 -11.27 -2.26
CA ASN A 199 -28.17 -11.66 -0.99
C ASN A 199 -27.37 -10.46 -0.44
N PRO A 200 -27.65 -9.99 0.79
CA PRO A 200 -26.94 -8.85 1.37
C PRO A 200 -25.44 -9.11 1.59
N TRP A 201 -24.98 -10.35 1.43
CA TRP A 201 -23.58 -10.76 1.54
C TRP A 201 -22.84 -10.83 0.20
N ASP A 202 -23.49 -10.51 -0.92
CA ASP A 202 -22.88 -10.60 -2.26
C ASP A 202 -21.61 -9.73 -2.39
N GLU A 203 -21.61 -8.53 -1.82
CA GLU A 203 -20.43 -7.65 -1.81
C GLU A 203 -19.25 -8.28 -1.06
N LEU A 204 -19.52 -8.96 0.07
CA LEU A 204 -18.49 -9.62 0.87
C LEU A 204 -17.96 -10.88 0.19
N LEU A 205 -18.84 -11.62 -0.50
CA LEU A 205 -18.45 -12.77 -1.31
C LEU A 205 -17.54 -12.33 -2.47
N VAL A 206 -17.93 -11.27 -3.19
CA VAL A 206 -17.17 -10.65 -4.28
C VAL A 206 -15.80 -10.18 -3.80
N ALA A 207 -15.76 -9.44 -2.69
CA ALA A 207 -14.50 -8.96 -2.11
C ALA A 207 -13.58 -10.11 -1.67
N LYS A 208 -14.14 -11.16 -1.05
CA LYS A 208 -13.38 -12.34 -0.65
C LYS A 208 -12.81 -13.08 -1.86
N LYS A 209 -13.64 -13.31 -2.88
CA LYS A 209 -13.23 -14.02 -4.10
C LYS A 209 -12.22 -13.24 -4.94
N GLY A 210 -12.38 -11.93 -5.04
CA GLY A 210 -11.35 -11.05 -5.64
C GLY A 210 -9.99 -11.22 -4.96
N LYS A 211 -9.94 -11.23 -3.62
CA LYS A 211 -8.69 -11.45 -2.87
C LYS A 211 -8.07 -12.82 -3.11
N GLU A 212 -8.90 -13.87 -3.17
CA GLU A 212 -8.47 -15.23 -3.47
C GLU A 212 -7.82 -15.31 -4.86
N PHE A 213 -8.50 -14.80 -5.89
CA PHE A 213 -7.97 -14.78 -7.26
C PHE A 213 -6.71 -13.90 -7.38
N MET A 214 -6.66 -12.73 -6.75
CA MET A 214 -5.43 -11.92 -6.75
C MET A 214 -4.25 -12.71 -6.19
N THR A 215 -4.47 -13.48 -5.13
CA THR A 215 -3.44 -14.34 -4.52
C THR A 215 -2.99 -15.44 -5.49
N GLU A 216 -3.94 -16.12 -6.13
CA GLU A 216 -3.67 -17.17 -7.13
C GLU A 216 -2.81 -16.67 -8.29
N TYR A 217 -3.11 -15.47 -8.79
CA TYR A 217 -2.38 -14.84 -9.89
C TYR A 217 -1.12 -14.08 -9.46
N SER A 218 -0.72 -14.18 -8.19
CA SER A 218 0.44 -13.49 -7.62
C SER A 218 0.37 -11.96 -7.78
N ILE A 219 -0.83 -11.40 -7.70
CA ILE A 219 -1.09 -9.96 -7.71
C ILE A 219 -1.07 -9.47 -6.25
N PRO A 220 -0.21 -8.51 -5.90
CA PRO A 220 -0.19 -7.95 -4.56
C PRO A 220 -1.52 -7.29 -4.17
N GLN A 221 -1.85 -7.37 -2.88
CA GLN A 221 -2.98 -6.63 -2.33
C GLN A 221 -2.76 -5.11 -2.52
N GLY A 222 -3.85 -4.40 -2.84
CA GLY A 222 -3.83 -2.95 -3.08
C GLY A 222 -3.47 -2.55 -4.51
N VAL A 223 -3.28 -3.51 -5.42
CA VAL A 223 -3.25 -3.27 -6.87
C VAL A 223 -4.67 -2.98 -7.34
N TRP A 224 -4.85 -1.90 -8.07
CA TRP A 224 -6.14 -1.58 -8.69
C TRP A 224 -6.34 -2.38 -9.99
N THR A 225 -7.54 -2.93 -10.18
CA THR A 225 -7.91 -3.66 -11.39
C THR A 225 -9.36 -3.36 -11.76
N ASN A 226 -9.61 -3.00 -13.02
CA ASN A 226 -10.95 -2.99 -13.59
C ASN A 226 -11.53 -4.43 -13.61
N PRO A 227 -12.77 -4.66 -13.17
CA PRO A 227 -13.41 -5.99 -13.24
C PRO A 227 -13.72 -6.46 -14.67
N GLU A 228 -13.77 -5.56 -15.66
CA GLU A 228 -14.05 -5.93 -17.04
C GLU A 228 -12.78 -6.44 -17.78
N PRO A 229 -12.87 -7.55 -18.53
CA PRO A 229 -11.74 -8.09 -19.26
C PRO A 229 -11.47 -7.27 -20.52
N PHE A 230 -10.18 -7.07 -20.83
CA PHE A 230 -9.76 -6.35 -22.03
C PHE A 230 -9.62 -7.24 -23.25
N SER A 231 -9.64 -6.64 -24.43
CA SER A 231 -9.36 -7.37 -25.66
C SER A 231 -7.87 -7.72 -25.79
N TRP A 232 -7.58 -8.87 -26.41
CA TRP A 232 -6.21 -9.29 -26.74
C TRP A 232 -5.39 -8.23 -27.48
N ASN A 233 -6.04 -7.45 -28.34
CA ASN A 233 -5.40 -6.38 -29.10
C ASN A 233 -4.92 -5.23 -28.20
N GLU A 234 -5.67 -4.87 -27.18
CA GLU A 234 -5.31 -3.79 -26.24
C GLU A 234 -4.13 -4.24 -25.35
N ILE A 235 -4.15 -5.48 -24.90
CA ILE A 235 -3.07 -6.06 -24.08
C ILE A 235 -1.78 -6.18 -24.88
N GLU A 236 -1.85 -6.66 -26.13
CA GLU A 236 -0.68 -6.73 -27.01
C GLU A 236 -0.11 -5.33 -27.25
N ARG A 237 -0.99 -4.33 -27.46
CA ARG A 237 -0.58 -2.95 -27.65
C ARG A 237 0.11 -2.38 -26.40
N ALA A 238 -0.48 -2.55 -25.22
CA ALA A 238 0.09 -2.10 -23.96
C ALA A 238 1.43 -2.79 -23.67
N THR A 239 1.53 -4.11 -23.88
CA THR A 239 2.75 -4.89 -23.70
C THR A 239 3.87 -4.39 -24.62
N LYS A 240 3.55 -4.13 -25.90
CA LYS A 240 4.51 -3.57 -26.88
C LYS A 240 5.02 -2.19 -26.46
N LEU A 241 4.14 -1.32 -25.98
CA LEU A 241 4.53 0.01 -25.52
C LEU A 241 5.34 -0.05 -24.21
N CYS A 242 4.99 -0.93 -23.28
CA CYS A 242 5.77 -1.17 -22.07
C CYS A 242 7.17 -1.71 -22.40
N SER A 243 7.29 -2.61 -23.38
CA SER A 243 8.59 -3.06 -23.89
C SER A 243 9.42 -1.89 -24.38
N LYS A 244 8.84 -1.05 -25.27
CA LYS A 244 9.53 0.15 -25.76
C LYS A 244 9.90 1.12 -24.65
N TRP A 245 9.05 1.27 -23.63
CA TRP A 245 9.32 2.09 -22.44
C TRP A 245 10.54 1.59 -21.68
N VAL A 246 10.56 0.30 -21.30
CA VAL A 246 11.70 -0.31 -20.59
C VAL A 246 12.98 -0.16 -21.42
N PHE A 247 12.92 -0.27 -22.75
CA PHE A 247 14.08 -0.13 -23.63
C PHE A 247 14.41 1.29 -24.08
N ARG A 248 13.73 2.31 -23.53
CA ARG A 248 13.98 3.74 -23.85
C ARG A 248 13.81 4.09 -25.33
N LYS A 249 12.85 3.45 -25.99
CA LYS A 249 12.58 3.53 -27.44
C LYS A 249 11.23 4.17 -27.77
N LEU A 250 10.56 4.80 -26.82
CA LEU A 250 9.31 5.50 -27.08
C LEU A 250 9.57 6.79 -27.86
N THR A 251 8.61 7.12 -28.72
CA THR A 251 8.38 8.49 -29.17
C THR A 251 7.50 9.23 -28.15
N TYR A 252 7.44 10.56 -28.22
CA TYR A 252 6.52 11.34 -27.37
C TYR A 252 5.06 10.90 -27.53
N LYS A 253 4.61 10.65 -28.77
CA LYS A 253 3.25 10.17 -29.06
C LYS A 253 2.98 8.81 -28.42
N GLU A 254 3.97 7.91 -28.45
CA GLU A 254 3.84 6.58 -27.85
C GLU A 254 3.90 6.60 -26.32
N ALA A 255 4.63 7.55 -25.73
CA ALA A 255 4.60 7.77 -24.28
C ALA A 255 3.23 8.27 -23.80
N GLN A 256 2.60 9.17 -24.56
CA GLN A 256 1.23 9.61 -24.29
C GLN A 256 0.21 8.50 -24.51
N GLU A 257 0.37 7.70 -25.58
CA GLU A 257 -0.48 6.54 -25.81
C GLU A 257 -0.35 5.50 -24.71
N LEU A 258 0.86 5.26 -24.20
CA LEU A 258 1.08 4.36 -23.06
C LEU A 258 0.37 4.85 -21.81
N TYR A 259 0.51 6.13 -21.47
CA TYR A 259 -0.21 6.74 -20.34
C TYR A 259 -1.73 6.56 -20.48
N PHE A 260 -2.28 6.95 -21.65
CA PHE A 260 -3.72 6.84 -21.91
C PHE A 260 -4.22 5.40 -21.83
N LEU A 261 -3.47 4.45 -22.39
CA LEU A 261 -3.85 3.04 -22.33
C LEU A 261 -3.93 2.55 -20.90
N LEU A 262 -2.91 2.82 -20.08
CA LEU A 262 -2.87 2.29 -18.71
C LEU A 262 -3.89 2.95 -17.79
N GLU A 263 -4.04 4.28 -17.86
CA GLU A 263 -4.86 5.05 -16.91
C GLU A 263 -6.31 5.25 -17.37
N GLU A 264 -6.55 5.47 -18.67
CA GLU A 264 -7.87 5.91 -19.15
C GLU A 264 -8.63 4.79 -19.85
N LEU A 265 -7.96 4.01 -20.72
CA LEU A 265 -8.63 2.96 -21.49
C LEU A 265 -8.75 1.66 -20.69
N LEU A 266 -7.62 1.17 -20.17
CA LEU A 266 -7.60 -0.07 -19.41
C LEU A 266 -8.01 0.19 -17.95
N ASP A 267 -7.82 1.39 -17.41
CA ASP A 267 -8.06 1.67 -15.99
C ASP A 267 -7.35 0.63 -15.09
N THR A 268 -6.07 0.44 -15.38
CA THR A 268 -5.19 -0.51 -14.69
C THR A 268 -4.20 0.23 -13.82
N ASP A 269 -3.67 -0.46 -12.81
CA ASP A 269 -2.66 0.12 -11.94
C ASP A 269 -1.33 0.41 -12.68
N LEU A 270 -1.17 1.64 -13.19
CA LEU A 270 0.07 2.06 -13.88
C LEU A 270 1.29 1.86 -12.98
N HIS A 271 1.15 2.10 -11.67
CA HIS A 271 2.25 2.07 -10.72
C HIS A 271 2.78 0.66 -10.59
N TYR A 272 1.87 -0.31 -10.48
CA TYR A 272 2.23 -1.70 -10.41
C TYR A 272 2.82 -2.18 -11.73
N ILE A 273 2.17 -1.91 -12.86
CA ILE A 273 2.63 -2.36 -14.17
C ILE A 273 4.05 -1.81 -14.45
N LEU A 274 4.20 -0.48 -14.42
CA LEU A 274 5.44 0.18 -14.84
C LEU A 274 6.52 0.14 -13.77
N TYR A 275 6.18 0.34 -12.50
CA TYR A 275 7.15 0.55 -11.42
C TYR A 275 7.19 -0.57 -10.37
N GLY A 276 6.29 -1.56 -10.47
CA GLY A 276 6.32 -2.77 -9.64
C GLY A 276 5.84 -2.59 -8.21
N PHE A 277 5.12 -1.52 -7.91
CA PHE A 277 4.47 -1.30 -6.60
C PHE A 277 3.01 -0.89 -6.78
N PRO A 278 2.09 -1.32 -5.89
CA PRO A 278 0.66 -1.00 -6.03
C PRO A 278 0.35 0.50 -6.00
N HIS A 279 -0.70 0.95 -6.70
CA HIS A 279 -1.20 2.33 -6.68
C HIS A 279 -1.50 2.80 -5.25
N SER A 280 -2.01 1.92 -4.39
CA SER A 280 -2.24 2.21 -2.97
C SER A 280 -0.99 2.65 -2.20
N THR A 281 0.22 2.47 -2.76
CA THR A 281 1.47 2.99 -2.17
C THR A 281 1.71 4.48 -2.45
N ILE A 282 0.94 5.09 -3.36
CA ILE A 282 1.08 6.48 -3.80
C ILE A 282 0.20 7.40 -2.97
N ARG A 283 0.83 8.30 -2.22
CA ARG A 283 0.18 9.06 -1.14
C ARG A 283 -0.10 10.52 -1.46
N ASP A 284 0.50 11.06 -2.54
CA ASP A 284 0.42 12.48 -2.85
C ASP A 284 0.48 12.78 -4.35
N LYS A 285 -0.02 13.97 -4.71
CA LYS A 285 -0.10 14.43 -6.11
C LYS A 285 1.27 14.61 -6.77
N ASN A 286 2.32 14.94 -6.01
CA ASN A 286 3.65 15.10 -6.57
C ASN A 286 4.24 13.73 -6.93
N ALA A 287 4.05 12.71 -6.09
CA ALA A 287 4.39 11.32 -6.41
C ALA A 287 3.67 10.86 -7.67
N TYR A 288 2.34 11.00 -7.74
CA TYR A 288 1.59 10.66 -8.95
C TYR A 288 2.10 11.41 -10.19
N GLY A 289 2.29 12.74 -10.09
CA GLY A 289 2.85 13.55 -11.17
C GLY A 289 4.23 13.05 -11.62
N LYS A 290 5.07 12.60 -10.68
CA LYS A 290 6.38 12.03 -10.97
C LYS A 290 6.29 10.68 -11.68
N SER A 291 5.30 9.85 -11.36
CA SER A 291 5.02 8.61 -12.08
C SER A 291 4.72 8.88 -13.55
N VAL A 292 3.91 9.92 -13.82
CA VAL A 292 3.60 10.33 -15.20
C VAL A 292 4.84 10.85 -15.91
N ASP A 293 5.63 11.72 -15.26
CA ASP A 293 6.88 12.24 -15.82
C ASP A 293 7.89 11.10 -16.10
N GLY A 294 7.92 10.07 -15.24
CA GLY A 294 8.74 8.87 -15.41
C GLY A 294 8.45 8.07 -16.68
N ILE A 295 7.24 8.14 -17.22
CA ILE A 295 6.90 7.53 -18.52
C ILE A 295 7.80 8.12 -19.62
N PHE A 296 7.99 9.44 -19.59
CA PHE A 296 8.79 10.17 -20.56
C PHE A 296 10.29 10.06 -20.25
N GLU A 297 10.68 10.28 -18.98
CA GLU A 297 12.09 10.28 -18.57
C GLU A 297 12.79 8.92 -18.81
N VAL A 298 12.08 7.83 -18.51
CA VAL A 298 12.59 6.47 -18.79
C VAL A 298 12.44 6.17 -20.27
N GLY A 299 11.22 6.30 -20.81
CA GLY A 299 10.85 5.74 -22.10
C GLY A 299 11.45 6.43 -23.31
N ILE A 300 11.84 7.70 -23.20
CA ILE A 300 12.42 8.48 -24.30
C ILE A 300 13.90 8.73 -24.01
N LYS A 301 14.76 8.27 -24.92
CA LYS A 301 16.20 8.53 -24.83
C LYS A 301 16.46 10.04 -24.95
N ASN A 302 17.27 10.59 -24.04
CA ASN A 302 17.59 12.02 -23.97
C ASN A 302 16.39 12.96 -23.78
N ALA A 303 15.32 12.50 -23.12
CA ALA A 303 14.19 13.36 -22.78
C ALA A 303 14.64 14.56 -21.93
N SER A 304 14.42 15.78 -22.41
CA SER A 304 14.39 16.96 -21.54
C SER A 304 13.05 16.98 -20.80
N LYS A 305 13.06 17.22 -19.47
CA LYS A 305 11.86 17.38 -18.63
C LYS A 305 10.74 18.11 -19.39
N ARG A 306 9.56 17.48 -19.52
CA ARG A 306 8.32 18.04 -20.11
C ARG A 306 8.57 19.10 -21.21
N ALA A 307 9.43 18.82 -22.19
CA ALA A 307 9.67 19.75 -23.29
C ALA A 307 8.78 19.43 -24.48
N GLY A 308 7.47 19.48 -24.26
CA GLY A 308 6.48 19.59 -25.31
C GLY A 308 5.50 20.66 -24.83
N SER A 309 5.26 21.69 -25.64
CA SER A 309 4.25 22.70 -25.31
C SER A 309 2.93 22.00 -24.95
N GLU A 310 2.17 22.53 -24.00
CA GLU A 310 0.83 22.02 -23.62
C GLU A 310 -0.05 21.72 -24.84
N LYS A 311 0.13 22.51 -25.91
CA LYS A 311 -0.45 22.28 -27.24
C LYS A 311 -0.10 20.92 -27.85
N MET A 312 1.17 20.50 -27.86
CA MET A 312 1.58 19.17 -28.35
C MET A 312 1.00 18.04 -27.50
N TYR A 313 0.83 18.28 -26.20
CA TYR A 313 0.17 17.34 -25.30
C TYR A 313 -1.32 17.19 -25.65
N LEU A 314 -2.04 18.30 -25.81
CA LEU A 314 -3.45 18.33 -26.19
C LEU A 314 -3.69 17.77 -27.60
N GLU A 315 -2.81 18.06 -28.57
CA GLU A 315 -2.91 17.53 -29.93
C GLU A 315 -2.72 16.01 -29.96
N ALA A 316 -1.78 15.48 -29.18
CA ALA A 316 -1.58 14.05 -29.10
C ALA A 316 -2.71 13.35 -28.34
N LEU A 317 -3.18 13.93 -27.22
CA LEU A 317 -4.36 13.43 -26.52
C LEU A 317 -5.58 13.42 -27.43
N SER A 318 -5.85 14.49 -28.17
CA SER A 318 -6.96 14.55 -29.12
C SER A 318 -6.81 13.51 -30.23
N SER A 319 -5.60 13.33 -30.78
CA SER A 319 -5.34 12.28 -31.77
C SER A 319 -5.53 10.87 -31.21
N ILE A 320 -5.16 10.62 -29.96
CA ILE A 320 -5.31 9.32 -29.29
C ILE A 320 -6.78 9.09 -28.96
N PHE A 321 -7.44 10.06 -28.34
CA PHE A 321 -8.86 10.01 -28.03
C PHE A 321 -9.70 9.73 -29.29
N ASN A 322 -9.46 10.46 -30.38
CA ASN A 322 -10.16 10.21 -31.65
C ASN A 322 -9.84 8.81 -32.23
N LYS A 323 -8.63 8.29 -32.03
CA LYS A 323 -8.27 6.94 -32.49
C LYS A 323 -9.06 5.85 -31.75
N TYR A 324 -9.36 6.03 -30.47
CA TYR A 324 -10.04 5.02 -29.64
C TYR A 324 -11.57 5.25 -29.54
N TYR A 325 -12.01 6.51 -29.53
CA TYR A 325 -13.39 6.91 -29.26
C TYR A 325 -14.06 7.72 -30.39
N GLY A 326 -13.31 8.13 -31.42
CA GLY A 326 -13.86 8.88 -32.55
C GLY A 326 -14.61 7.97 -33.53
N LYS A 327 -15.85 7.64 -33.21
CA LYS A 327 -16.84 7.14 -34.18
C LYS A 327 -17.90 8.20 -34.46
#